data_AF-A0A938PRI5-F1
#
_entry.id   AF-A0A938PRI5-F1
#
_cell.length_a   1.000
_cell.length_b   1.000
_cell.length_c   1.000
_cell.angle_alpha   90.00
_cell.angle_beta   90.00
_cell.angle_gamma   90.00
#
_symmetry.space_group_name_H-M   'P 1'
#
loop_
_entity.id
_entity.type
_entity.pdbx_description
1 polymer ?
#
loop_
_entity_poly.entity_id
_entity_poly.type
_entity_poly.pdbx_seq_one_letter_code
_entity_poly.pdbx_strand_id
1 'polypeptide(L)'
;MLYTAILATAFATSVLSGILGMAGGMILMAVLATTLPVAAAMILRGAVQLTANGSRAWFLRSHVERNVLPWYAAGAGAVLALFIAV
;
A
#
# COMPACT_ATOMS: atom_id res chain seq x y z
N MET A 1 3.69 0.87 24.24
CA MET A 1 3.93 2.27 23.80
C MET A 1 4.37 2.36 22.35
N LEU A 2 5.34 1.55 21.89
CA LEU A 2 5.77 1.55 20.48
C LEU A 2 4.66 1.07 19.52
N TYR A 3 4.03 -0.08 19.79
CA TYR A 3 2.97 -0.63 18.93
C TYR A 3 1.75 0.30 18.82
N THR A 4 1.37 0.97 19.92
CA THR A 4 0.29 1.96 19.92
C THR A 4 0.64 3.18 19.06
N ALA A 5 1.90 3.62 19.08
CA ALA A 5 2.37 4.70 18.21
C ALA A 5 2.33 4.29 16.73
N ILE A 6 2.78 3.06 16.41
CA ILE A 6 2.72 2.51 15.05
C ILE A 6 1.27 2.45 14.54
N LEU A 7 0.33 1.99 15.36
CA LEU A 7 -1.09 1.94 14.99
C LEU A 7 -1.66 3.35 14.76
N ALA A 8 -1.36 4.30 15.64
CA ALA A 8 -1.79 5.69 15.48
C ALA A 8 -1.22 6.33 14.21
N THR A 9 0.06 6.12 13.92
CA THR A 9 0.70 6.60 12.69
C THR A 9 0.12 5.93 11.46
N ALA A 10 -0.10 4.61 11.47
CA ALA A 10 -0.71 3.87 10.37
C ALA A 10 -2.12 4.40 10.07
N PHE A 11 -2.92 4.68 11.10
CA PHE A 11 -4.24 5.27 10.94
C PHE A 11 -4.16 6.69 10.33
N ALA A 12 -3.37 7.59 10.93
CA ALA A 12 -3.24 8.97 10.48
C ALA A 12 -2.70 9.06 9.04
N THR A 13 -1.69 8.26 8.70
CA THR A 13 -1.12 8.21 7.35
C THR A 13 -2.05 7.55 6.33
N SER A 14 -2.89 6.61 6.74
CA SER A 14 -3.94 6.06 5.87
C SER A 14 -4.99 7.11 5.51
N VAL A 15 -5.42 7.93 6.48
CA VAL A 15 -6.32 9.07 6.24
C VAL A 15 -5.66 10.08 5.29
N LEU A 16 -4.41 10.46 5.55
CA LEU A 16 -3.64 11.35 4.66
C LEU A 16 -3.50 10.78 3.24
N SER A 17 -3.28 9.47 3.11
CA SER A 17 -3.21 8.82 1.79
C SER A 17 -4.56 8.79 1.09
N GLY A 18 -5.67 8.76 1.83
CA GLY A 18 -7.01 8.93 1.26
C GLY A 18 -7.23 10.32 0.67
N ILE A 19 -6.74 11.37 1.34
CA ILE A 19 -6.90 12.77 0.92
C ILE A 19 -5.91 13.15 -0.19
N LEU A 20 -4.63 12.80 -0.01
CA LEU A 20 -3.51 13.24 -0.87
C LEU A 20 -3.07 12.15 -1.88
N GLY A 21 -3.73 10.99 -1.89
CA GLY A 21 -3.37 9.86 -2.75
C GLY A 21 -2.13 9.09 -2.28
N MET A 22 -0.93 9.66 -2.41
CA MET A 22 0.34 8.91 -2.30
C MET A 22 1.21 9.30 -1.08
N ALA A 23 1.01 10.50 -0.53
CA ALA A 23 1.88 11.07 0.52
C ALA A 23 1.93 10.22 1.80
N GLY A 24 0.79 9.68 2.25
CA GLY A 24 0.72 8.90 3.49
C GLY A 24 1.61 7.66 3.50
N GLY A 25 1.76 6.97 2.37
CA GLY A 25 2.60 5.77 2.27
C GLY A 25 4.11 6.03 2.36
N MET A 26 4.55 7.25 2.04
CA MET A 26 5.95 7.68 2.21
C MET A 26 6.24 8.04 3.66
N ILE A 27 5.33 8.78 4.30
CA ILE A 27 5.45 9.16 5.72
C ILE A 27 5.43 7.91 6.60
N LEU A 28 4.52 6.97 6.34
CA LEU A 28 4.46 5.71 7.07
C LEU A 28 5.77 4.91 6.93
N MET A 29 6.36 4.87 5.73
CA MET A 29 7.63 4.16 5.54
C MET A 29 8.78 4.81 6.32
N ALA A 30 8.86 6.14 6.36
CA ALA A 30 9.88 6.84 7.15
C ALA A 30 9.78 6.49 8.64
N VAL A 31 8.56 6.39 9.17
CA VAL A 31 8.34 5.99 10.57
C VAL A 31 8.66 4.51 10.79
N LEU A 32 8.21 3.60 9.91
CA LEU A 32 8.46 2.18 10.08
C LEU A 32 9.95 1.82 9.93
N ALA A 33 10.66 2.43 8.98
CA ALA A 33 12.09 2.18 8.75
C ALA A 33 13.00 2.66 9.90
N THR A 34 12.54 3.64 10.68
CA THR A 34 13.29 4.17 11.84
C THR A 34 12.92 3.47 13.15
N THR A 35 11.83 2.68 13.17
CA THR A 35 11.30 2.06 14.40
C THR A 35 11.36 0.54 14.40
N LEU A 36 11.41 -0.12 13.24
CA LEU A 36 11.38 -1.56 13.10
C LEU A 36 12.54 -2.06 12.22
N PRO A 37 12.95 -3.34 12.38
CA PRO A 37 13.80 -4.00 11.40
C PRO A 37 13.18 -3.95 10.01
N VAL A 38 14.01 -3.76 8.98
CA VAL A 38 13.58 -3.54 7.59
C VAL A 38 12.55 -4.57 7.11
N ALA A 39 12.76 -5.85 7.44
CA ALA A 39 11.83 -6.92 7.08
C ALA A 39 10.42 -6.70 7.67
N ALA A 40 10.33 -6.38 8.96
CA ALA A 40 9.07 -6.13 9.64
C ALA A 40 8.39 -4.84 9.14
N ALA A 41 9.16 -3.79 8.89
CA ALA A 41 8.68 -2.54 8.32
C ALA A 41 8.05 -2.74 6.94
N MET A 42 8.70 -3.54 6.08
CA MET A 42 8.22 -3.84 4.73
C MET A 42 6.92 -4.64 4.75
N ILE A 43 6.81 -5.65 5.62
CA ILE A 43 5.58 -6.45 5.78
C ILE A 43 4.41 -5.57 6.23
N LEU A 44 4.61 -4.76 7.29
CA LEU A 44 3.58 -3.88 7.81
C LEU A 44 3.14 -2.83 6.79
N ARG A 45 4.10 -2.20 6.10
CA ARG A 45 3.78 -1.25 5.03
C ARG A 45 3.00 -1.91 3.90
N GLY A 46 3.40 -3.10 3.47
CA GLY A 46 2.70 -3.87 2.45
C GLY A 46 1.25 -4.16 2.84
N ALA A 47 1.02 -4.63 4.06
CA ALA A 47 -0.33 -4.89 4.57
C ALA A 47 -1.19 -3.62 4.60
N VAL A 48 -0.68 -2.52 5.17
CA VAL A 48 -1.42 -1.24 5.21
C VAL A 48 -1.71 -0.72 3.80
N GLN A 49 -0.76 -0.84 2.87
CA GLN A 49 -0.92 -0.38 1.50
C GLN A 49 -1.97 -1.21 0.74
N LEU A 50 -1.99 -2.53 0.92
CA LEU A 50 -3.02 -3.40 0.35
C LEU A 50 -4.40 -3.02 0.87
N THR A 51 -4.54 -2.80 2.18
CA THR A 51 -5.82 -2.37 2.76
C THR A 51 -6.25 -0.99 2.28
N ALA A 52 -5.32 -0.01 2.23
CA ALA A 52 -5.63 1.38 1.86
C ALA A 52 -5.91 1.57 0.36
N ASN A 53 -5.20 0.86 -0.52
CA ASN A 53 -5.46 0.89 -1.96
C ASN A 53 -6.64 -0.01 -2.33
N GLY A 54 -6.80 -1.16 -1.64
CA GLY A 54 -7.92 -2.06 -1.84
C GLY A 54 -9.26 -1.43 -1.47
N SER A 55 -9.33 -0.71 -0.35
CA SER A 55 -10.53 0.03 0.03
C SER A 55 -10.90 1.11 -0.99
N ARG A 56 -9.91 1.86 -1.52
CA ARG A 56 -10.11 2.83 -2.60
C ARG A 56 -10.62 2.18 -3.88
N ALA A 57 -9.99 1.10 -4.31
CA ALA A 57 -10.42 0.34 -5.49
C ALA A 57 -11.86 -0.19 -5.32
N TRP A 58 -12.22 -0.62 -4.10
CA TRP A 58 -13.58 -1.07 -3.78
C TRP A 58 -14.60 0.07 -3.82
N PHE A 59 -14.33 1.20 -3.17
CA PHE A 59 -15.23 2.35 -3.17
C PHE A 59 -15.40 2.96 -4.56
N LEU A 60 -14.32 3.03 -5.35
CA LEU A 60 -14.35 3.59 -6.71
C LEU A 60 -14.61 2.55 -7.79
N ARG A 61 -15.01 1.31 -7.44
CA ARG A 61 -15.17 0.20 -8.41
C ARG A 61 -16.09 0.51 -9.60
N SER A 62 -17.05 1.42 -9.45
CA SER A 62 -17.95 1.87 -10.52
C SER A 62 -17.28 2.81 -11.53
N HIS A 63 -16.21 3.49 -11.11
CA HIS A 63 -15.43 4.42 -11.92
C HIS A 63 -14.16 3.76 -12.49
N VAL A 64 -13.97 2.46 -12.25
CA VAL A 64 -12.83 1.72 -12.79
C VAL A 64 -13.13 1.32 -14.24
N GLU A 65 -12.27 1.75 -15.14
CA GLU A 65 -12.30 1.39 -16.56
C GLU A 65 -12.02 -0.11 -16.76
N ARG A 66 -13.09 -0.90 -16.93
CA ARG A 66 -13.02 -2.37 -17.04
C ARG A 66 -12.28 -2.85 -18.29
N ASN A 67 -12.19 -2.01 -19.32
CA ASN A 67 -11.48 -2.35 -20.56
C ASN A 67 -9.96 -2.31 -20.39
N VAL A 68 -9.44 -1.47 -19.48
CA VAL A 68 -8.00 -1.30 -19.26
C VAL A 68 -7.47 -2.27 -18.20
N LEU A 69 -8.31 -2.59 -17.21
CA LEU A 69 -7.96 -3.45 -16.08
C LEU A 69 -7.31 -4.82 -16.46
N PRO A 70 -7.83 -5.61 -17.42
CA PRO A 70 -7.25 -6.91 -17.74
C PRO A 70 -5.85 -6.78 -18.36
N TRP A 71 -5.62 -5.78 -19.21
CA TRP A 71 -4.30 -5.52 -19.82
C TRP A 71 -3.29 -5.08 -18.78
N TYR A 72 -3.70 -4.20 -17.86
CA TYR A 72 -2.85 -3.78 -16.74
C TYR A 72 -2.49 -4.96 -15.82
N ALA A 73 -3.48 -5.80 -15.48
CA ALA A 73 -3.28 -6.97 -14.63
C ALA A 73 -2.36 -8.02 -15.30
N ALA A 74 -2.53 -8.26 -16.61
CA ALA A 74 -1.68 -9.18 -17.37
C ALA A 74 -0.21 -8.69 -17.40
N GLY A 75 0.01 -7.39 -17.66
CA GLY A 75 1.36 -6.81 -17.62
C GLY A 75 1.99 -6.89 -16.23
N ALA A 76 1.25 -6.55 -15.18
CA ALA A 76 1.71 -6.66 -13.80
C ALA A 76 2.06 -8.11 -13.41
N GLY A 77 1.21 -9.07 -13.81
CA GLY A 77 1.42 -10.49 -13.58
C GLY A 77 2.65 -11.03 -14.30
N ALA A 78 2.87 -10.62 -15.56
CA ALA A 78 4.05 -11.03 -16.32
C ALA A 78 5.36 -10.54 -15.68
N VAL A 79 5.41 -9.27 -15.24
CA VAL A 79 6.58 -8.72 -14.55
C VAL A 79 6.82 -9.39 -13.20
N LEU A 80 5.75 -9.66 -12.44
CA LEU A 80 5.87 -10.39 -11.17
C LEU A 80 6.39 -11.81 -11.39
N ALA A 81 5.88 -12.53 -12.39
CA ALA A 81 6.35 -13.87 -12.73
C ALA A 81 7.83 -13.87 -13.14
N LEU A 82 8.25 -12.88 -13.93
CA LEU A 82 9.66 -12.70 -14.28
C LEU A 82 10.52 -12.42 -13.04
N PHE A 83 10.08 -11.55 -12.13
CA PHE A 83 10.81 -11.25 -10.90
C PHE A 83 10.97 -12.48 -10.00
N ILE A 84 9.95 -13.34 -9.92
CA ILE A 84 10.01 -14.60 -9.15
C ILE A 84 10.95 -15.62 -9.81
N ALA A 85 11.10 -15.57 -11.13
CA ALA A 85 11.93 -16.52 -11.89
C ALA A 85 13.43 -16.20 -11.87
N VAL A 86 13.83 -15.00 -11.46
CA VAL A 86 15.23 -14.54 -11.33
C VAL A 86 15.70 -14.70 -9.88
#